data_AF-A0A4W5PH87-F1
#
_entry.id   AF-A0A4W5PH87-F1
#
_cell.length_a   1.000
_cell.length_b   1.000
_cell.length_c   1.000
_cell.angle_alpha   90.00
_cell.angle_beta   90.00
_cell.angle_gamma   90.00
#
_symmetry.space_group_name_H-M   'P 1'
#
loop_
_entity.id
_entity.type
_entity.pdbx_description
1 polymer ?
#
loop_
_entity_poly.entity_id
_entity_poly.type
_entity_poly.pdbx_seq_one_letter_code
_entity_poly.pdbx_strand_id
1 'polypeptide(L)'
;MFALPRNLSKKYQPKKNSREEEENKYTSCRAFLSTLNELNDYAGQHEVIAENLTSQIITELSRYLTELKAERKSHFHDGRKAQQQIESSWKLLEASKRRFERDCKEADRAQQYFERMDADINVTKADVEKVCPVIALLLTPNQSQASAL
;
A
#
# COMPACT_ATOMS: atom_id res chain seq x y z
N MET A 1 -3.32 20.07 -33.86
CA MET A 1 -3.52 21.52 -33.63
C MET A 1 -2.59 22.39 -34.51
N PHE A 2 -1.36 21.96 -34.80
CA PHE A 2 -0.34 22.76 -35.53
C PHE A 2 -0.41 22.70 -37.07
N ALA A 3 -1.32 21.89 -37.62
CA ALA A 3 -1.49 21.72 -39.06
C ALA A 3 -1.98 23.01 -39.76
N LEU A 4 -2.74 23.86 -39.08
CA LEU A 4 -3.32 25.09 -39.65
C LEU A 4 -2.24 26.08 -40.13
N PRO A 5 -1.29 26.55 -39.29
CA PRO A 5 -0.25 27.48 -39.74
C PRO A 5 0.70 26.87 -40.77
N ARG A 6 1.05 25.58 -40.66
CA ARG A 6 1.81 24.85 -41.71
C ARG A 6 1.07 24.76 -43.04
N ASN A 7 -0.21 24.41 -43.01
CA ASN A 7 -1.04 24.31 -44.22
C ASN A 7 -1.26 25.68 -44.86
N LEU A 8 -1.40 26.74 -44.06
CA LEU A 8 -1.47 28.11 -44.55
C LEU A 8 -0.15 28.52 -45.21
N SER A 9 1.00 28.34 -44.53
CA SER A 9 2.31 28.67 -45.12
C SER A 9 2.54 27.92 -46.44
N LYS A 10 2.26 26.61 -46.48
CA LYS A 10 2.37 25.80 -47.71
C LYS A 10 1.41 26.22 -48.82
N LYS A 11 0.18 26.64 -48.48
CA LYS A 11 -0.84 27.04 -49.46
C LYS A 11 -0.48 28.33 -50.19
N TYR A 12 0.20 29.25 -49.51
CA TYR A 12 0.59 30.55 -50.05
C TYR A 12 2.04 30.62 -50.52
N GLN A 13 2.81 29.51 -50.42
CA GLN A 13 4.12 29.46 -51.03
C GLN A 13 4.03 29.56 -52.57
N PRO A 14 4.92 30.33 -53.21
CA PRO A 14 4.98 30.46 -54.67
C PRO A 14 5.24 29.10 -55.32
N LYS A 15 4.58 28.83 -56.45
CA LYS A 15 4.77 27.60 -57.22
C LYS A 15 5.85 27.83 -58.26
N LYS A 16 7.02 27.19 -58.15
CA LYS A 16 8.15 27.31 -59.09
C LYS A 16 7.71 27.37 -60.57
N ASN A 17 7.60 28.58 -61.10
CA ASN A 17 7.32 28.88 -62.50
C ASN A 17 8.04 30.19 -62.88
N SER A 18 8.31 30.39 -64.18
CA SER A 18 9.20 31.48 -64.63
C SER A 18 8.65 32.89 -64.41
N ARG A 19 7.35 33.03 -64.11
CA ARG A 19 6.67 34.32 -63.92
C ARG A 19 6.83 34.84 -62.49
N GLU A 20 6.85 33.97 -61.50
CA GLU A 20 7.07 34.33 -60.09
C GLU A 20 8.53 34.69 -59.79
N GLU A 21 9.50 34.20 -60.57
CA GLU A 21 10.92 34.57 -60.45
C GLU A 21 11.14 36.08 -60.69
N GLU A 22 10.31 36.66 -61.55
CA GLU A 22 10.31 38.10 -61.84
C GLU A 22 9.60 38.91 -60.73
N GLU A 23 8.53 38.37 -60.13
CA GLU A 23 7.86 38.98 -58.96
C GLU A 23 8.72 38.94 -57.69
N ASN A 24 9.57 37.92 -57.53
CA ASN A 24 10.51 37.81 -56.42
C ASN A 24 11.63 38.87 -56.42
N LYS A 25 11.72 39.70 -57.47
CA LYS A 25 12.58 40.89 -57.47
C LYS A 25 12.03 42.03 -56.60
N TYR A 26 10.72 42.08 -56.36
CA TYR A 26 10.12 43.13 -55.54
C TYR A 26 10.34 42.86 -54.05
N THR A 27 10.70 43.90 -53.31
CA THR A 27 10.93 43.83 -51.86
C THR A 27 9.69 43.40 -51.08
N SER A 28 8.49 43.77 -51.55
CA SER A 28 7.20 43.35 -51.00
C SER A 28 6.98 41.84 -51.08
N CYS A 29 7.25 41.22 -52.24
CA CYS A 29 7.14 39.77 -52.42
C CYS A 29 8.12 39.03 -51.52
N ARG A 30 9.38 39.51 -51.44
CA ARG A 30 10.38 38.92 -50.54
C ARG A 30 10.00 39.03 -49.06
N ALA A 31 9.43 40.16 -48.63
CA ALA A 31 8.94 40.35 -47.27
C ALA A 31 7.81 39.37 -46.93
N PHE A 32 6.84 39.20 -47.84
CA PHE A 32 5.75 38.24 -47.67
C PHE A 32 6.26 36.80 -47.52
N LEU A 33 7.25 36.40 -48.32
CA LEU A 33 7.87 35.08 -48.21
C LEU A 33 8.60 34.88 -46.89
N SER A 34 9.29 35.91 -46.40
CA SER A 34 9.92 35.88 -45.07
C SER A 34 8.86 35.59 -44.00
N THR A 35 7.73 36.29 -44.05
CA THR A 35 6.62 36.08 -43.10
C THR A 35 6.04 34.66 -43.19
N LEU A 36 5.90 34.10 -44.40
CA LEU A 36 5.42 32.72 -44.56
C LEU A 36 6.41 31.68 -44.00
N ASN A 37 7.72 31.93 -44.13
CA ASN A 37 8.75 31.07 -43.56
C ASN A 37 8.76 31.17 -42.03
N GLU A 38 8.71 32.38 -41.46
CA GLU A 38 8.60 32.60 -40.02
C GLU A 38 7.35 31.91 -39.44
N LEU A 39 6.21 31.99 -40.14
CA LEU A 39 4.99 31.29 -39.74
C LEU A 39 5.16 29.77 -39.73
N ASN A 40 5.89 29.22 -40.71
CA ASN A 40 6.19 27.79 -40.76
C ASN A 40 7.14 27.37 -39.63
N ASP A 41 8.17 28.17 -39.35
CA ASP A 41 9.14 27.90 -38.28
C ASP A 41 8.46 28.00 -36.91
N TYR A 42 7.59 28.99 -36.70
CA TYR A 42 6.77 29.14 -35.50
C TYR A 42 5.88 27.90 -35.27
N ALA A 43 5.25 27.40 -36.33
CA ALA A 43 4.46 26.17 -36.26
C ALA A 43 5.32 24.95 -35.89
N GLY A 44 6.54 24.85 -36.41
CA GLY A 44 7.50 23.80 -36.07
C GLY A 44 7.96 23.86 -34.62
N GLN A 45 8.26 25.05 -34.08
CA GLN A 45 8.62 25.22 -32.68
C GLN A 45 7.48 24.80 -31.74
N HIS A 46 6.24 25.22 -32.06
CA HIS A 46 5.06 24.82 -31.30
C HIS A 46 4.85 23.30 -31.27
N GLU A 47 5.11 22.61 -32.38
CA GLU A 47 5.05 21.14 -32.45
C GLU A 47 6.10 20.51 -31.54
N VAL A 48 7.36 20.96 -31.60
CA VAL A 48 8.44 20.46 -30.71
C VAL A 48 8.11 20.68 -29.23
N ILE A 49 7.57 21.84 -28.87
CA ILE A 49 7.14 22.11 -27.49
C ILE A 49 6.03 21.13 -27.08
N ALA A 50 5.03 20.92 -27.93
CA ALA A 50 3.93 20.00 -27.64
C ALA A 50 4.37 18.54 -27.54
N GLU A 51 5.30 18.10 -28.38
CA GLU A 51 5.91 16.77 -28.32
C GLU A 51 6.71 16.60 -27.03
N ASN A 52 7.52 17.59 -26.65
CA ASN A 52 8.28 17.56 -25.39
C ASN A 52 7.36 17.51 -24.18
N LEU A 53 6.34 18.36 -24.12
CA LEU A 53 5.37 18.35 -23.02
C LEU A 53 4.64 17.01 -22.94
N THR A 54 4.22 16.46 -24.08
CA THR A 54 3.57 15.15 -24.17
C THR A 54 4.51 14.05 -23.67
N SER A 55 5.73 14.00 -24.21
CA SER A 55 6.71 12.95 -23.90
C SER A 55 7.19 13.00 -22.46
N GLN A 56 7.33 14.18 -21.86
CA GLN A 56 7.82 14.29 -20.49
C GLN A 56 6.67 14.17 -19.49
N ILE A 57 5.63 14.98 -19.63
CA ILE A 57 4.56 15.05 -18.62
C ILE A 57 3.70 13.80 -18.64
N ILE A 58 3.23 13.35 -19.81
CA ILE A 58 2.31 12.20 -19.88
C ILE A 58 3.05 10.92 -19.48
N THR A 59 4.31 10.75 -19.88
CA THR A 59 5.11 9.59 -19.50
C THR A 59 5.34 9.55 -17.99
N GLU A 60 5.77 10.66 -17.38
CA GLU A 60 6.00 10.71 -15.93
C GLU A 60 4.70 10.50 -15.14
N LEU A 61 3.59 11.11 -15.57
CA LEU A 61 2.29 10.88 -14.94
C LEU A 61 1.85 9.42 -15.06
N SER A 62 2.09 8.78 -16.21
CA SER A 62 1.75 7.36 -16.43
C SER A 62 2.60 6.43 -15.57
N ARG A 63 3.90 6.74 -15.42
CA ARG A 63 4.83 6.05 -14.52
C ARG A 63 4.36 6.19 -13.07
N TYR A 64 4.13 7.41 -12.63
CA TYR A 64 3.70 7.72 -11.26
C TYR A 64 2.35 7.07 -10.93
N LEU A 65 1.38 7.06 -11.87
CA LEU A 65 0.12 6.37 -11.69
C LEU A 65 0.28 4.86 -11.49
N THR A 66 1.25 4.25 -12.19
CA THR A 66 1.54 2.82 -12.07
C THR A 66 2.16 2.50 -10.71
N GLU A 67 3.10 3.33 -10.26
CA GLU A 67 3.72 3.25 -8.93
C GLU A 67 2.67 3.40 -7.82
N LEU A 68 1.83 4.43 -7.88
CA LEU A 68 0.75 4.63 -6.91
C LEU A 68 -0.22 3.44 -6.84
N LYS A 69 -0.54 2.83 -7.99
CA LYS A 69 -1.38 1.62 -8.03
C LYS A 69 -0.68 0.43 -7.36
N ALA A 70 0.63 0.31 -7.50
CA ALA A 70 1.43 -0.74 -6.87
C ALA A 70 1.58 -0.52 -5.37
N GLU A 71 1.93 0.69 -4.93
CA GLU A 71 2.01 1.08 -3.51
C GLU A 71 0.68 0.85 -2.80
N ARG A 72 -0.43 1.28 -3.40
CA ARG A 72 -1.76 1.03 -2.85
C ARG A 72 -2.01 -0.47 -2.63
N LYS A 73 -1.64 -1.32 -3.60
CA LYS A 73 -1.78 -2.79 -3.45
C LYS A 73 -0.89 -3.33 -2.33
N SER A 74 0.33 -2.82 -2.20
CA SER A 74 1.25 -3.20 -1.12
C SER A 74 0.64 -2.87 0.25
N HIS A 75 0.15 -1.64 0.44
CA HIS A 75 -0.48 -1.24 1.69
C HIS A 75 -1.71 -2.08 2.05
N PHE A 76 -2.55 -2.44 1.06
CA PHE A 76 -3.66 -3.36 1.29
C PHE A 76 -3.19 -4.77 1.70
N HIS A 77 -2.09 -5.25 1.12
CA HIS A 77 -1.50 -6.53 1.49
C HIS A 77 -0.96 -6.51 2.93
N ASP A 78 -0.20 -5.47 3.28
CA ASP A 78 0.34 -5.29 4.63
C ASP A 78 -0.78 -5.16 5.67
N GLY A 79 -1.83 -4.39 5.36
CA GLY A 79 -3.03 -4.28 6.21
C GLY A 79 -3.72 -5.63 6.43
N ARG A 80 -3.86 -6.45 5.37
CA ARG A 80 -4.41 -7.80 5.48
C ARG A 80 -3.53 -8.70 6.34
N LYS A 81 -2.21 -8.62 6.19
CA LYS A 81 -1.25 -9.37 7.00
C LYS A 81 -1.35 -9.00 8.49
N ALA A 82 -1.41 -7.71 8.80
CA ALA A 82 -1.60 -7.22 10.17
C ALA A 82 -2.94 -7.71 10.76
N GLN A 83 -4.02 -7.66 9.99
CA GLN A 83 -5.33 -8.16 10.41
C GLN A 83 -5.30 -9.67 10.72
N GLN A 84 -4.65 -10.47 9.87
CA GLN A 84 -4.47 -11.91 10.10
C GLN A 84 -3.65 -12.19 11.37
N GLN A 85 -2.63 -11.38 11.64
CA GLN A 85 -1.83 -11.50 12.86
C GLN A 85 -2.66 -11.19 14.12
N ILE A 86 -3.45 -10.12 14.10
CA ILE A 86 -4.36 -9.77 15.20
C ILE A 86 -5.37 -10.90 15.43
N GLU A 87 -5.99 -11.41 14.38
CA GLU A 87 -6.98 -12.48 14.51
C GLU A 87 -6.36 -13.78 15.04
N SER A 88 -5.15 -14.10 14.61
CA SER A 88 -4.41 -15.27 15.12
C SER A 88 -4.08 -15.10 16.61
N SER A 89 -3.62 -13.90 17.01
CA SER A 89 -3.31 -13.58 18.40
C SER A 89 -4.57 -13.62 19.28
N TRP A 90 -5.71 -13.13 18.77
CA TRP A 90 -7.00 -13.23 19.44
C TRP A 90 -7.44 -14.67 19.67
N LYS A 91 -7.31 -15.54 18.64
CA LYS A 91 -7.63 -16.97 18.78
C LYS A 91 -6.76 -17.66 19.83
N LEU A 92 -5.47 -17.32 19.88
CA LEU A 92 -4.56 -17.85 20.89
C LEU A 92 -4.95 -17.38 22.30
N LEU A 93 -5.30 -16.11 22.46
CA LEU A 93 -5.77 -15.55 23.72
C LEU A 93 -7.04 -16.24 24.21
N GLU A 94 -8.03 -16.43 23.33
CA GLU A 94 -9.28 -17.13 23.66
C GLU A 94 -9.02 -18.60 24.06
N ALA A 95 -8.11 -19.29 23.37
CA ALA A 95 -7.71 -20.64 23.75
C ALA A 95 -7.05 -20.68 25.13
N SER A 96 -6.14 -19.74 25.40
CA SER A 96 -5.46 -19.61 26.70
C SER A 96 -6.45 -19.31 27.83
N LYS A 97 -7.35 -18.34 27.62
CA LYS A 97 -8.42 -17.99 28.57
C LYS A 97 -9.29 -19.20 28.92
N ARG A 98 -9.76 -19.95 27.92
CA ARG A 98 -10.56 -21.16 28.13
C ARG A 98 -9.81 -22.25 28.90
N ARG A 99 -8.50 -22.37 28.68
CA ARG A 99 -7.64 -23.30 29.43
C ARG A 99 -7.55 -22.85 30.90
N PHE A 100 -7.23 -21.57 31.13
CA PHE A 100 -7.16 -20.99 32.47
C PHE A 100 -8.46 -21.15 33.25
N GLU A 101 -9.62 -20.86 32.62
CA GLU A 101 -10.94 -21.04 33.27
C GLU A 101 -11.20 -22.49 33.70
N ARG A 102 -10.71 -23.49 32.94
CA ARG A 102 -10.82 -24.90 33.34
C ARG A 102 -9.89 -25.23 34.50
N ASP A 103 -8.64 -24.82 34.39
CA ASP A 103 -7.61 -25.08 35.41
C ASP A 103 -8.01 -24.44 36.75
N CYS A 104 -8.54 -23.21 36.75
CA CYS A 104 -9.08 -22.57 37.96
C CYS A 104 -10.25 -23.34 38.59
N LYS A 105 -11.21 -23.80 37.79
CA LYS A 105 -12.33 -24.61 38.29
C LYS A 105 -11.88 -25.95 38.86
N GLU A 106 -10.79 -26.51 38.34
CA GLU A 106 -10.20 -27.73 38.89
C GLU A 106 -9.46 -27.47 40.19
N ALA A 107 -8.69 -26.38 40.27
CA ALA A 107 -8.05 -25.92 41.50
C ALA A 107 -9.09 -25.64 42.61
N ASP A 108 -10.18 -24.93 42.31
CA ASP A 108 -11.26 -24.65 43.27
C ASP A 108 -11.90 -25.94 43.80
N ARG A 109 -12.12 -26.94 42.93
CA ARG A 109 -12.65 -28.25 43.34
C ARG A 109 -11.67 -29.00 44.24
N ALA A 110 -10.39 -28.99 43.91
CA ALA A 110 -9.34 -29.62 44.71
C ALA A 110 -9.20 -28.95 46.08
N GLN A 111 -9.27 -27.63 46.13
CA GLN A 111 -9.25 -26.83 47.35
C GLN A 111 -10.45 -27.15 48.27
N GLN A 112 -11.68 -27.16 47.73
CA GLN A 112 -12.87 -27.53 48.50
C GLN A 112 -12.81 -28.97 49.02
N TYR A 113 -12.21 -29.89 48.26
CA TYR A 113 -12.02 -31.28 48.70
C TYR A 113 -11.05 -31.36 49.88
N PHE A 114 -9.95 -30.60 49.84
CA PHE A 114 -9.01 -30.49 50.96
C PHE A 114 -9.65 -29.90 52.20
N GLU A 115 -10.36 -28.78 52.08
CA GLU A 115 -11.05 -28.13 53.21
C GLU A 115 -12.03 -29.09 53.90
N ARG A 116 -12.72 -29.94 53.13
CA ARG A 116 -13.60 -30.98 53.68
C ARG A 116 -12.83 -32.10 54.39
N MET A 117 -11.69 -32.54 53.85
CA MET A 117 -10.86 -33.57 54.48
C MET A 117 -10.20 -33.07 55.77
N ASP A 118 -9.73 -31.82 55.79
CA ASP A 118 -9.12 -31.20 56.96
C ASP A 118 -10.12 -30.98 58.10
N ALA A 119 -11.39 -30.69 57.75
CA ALA A 119 -12.47 -30.54 58.72
C ALA A 119 -13.04 -31.87 59.27
N ASP A 120 -12.71 -33.02 58.67
CA ASP A 120 -13.21 -34.33 59.09
C ASP A 120 -12.30 -34.95 60.16
N ILE A 121 -12.78 -34.94 61.40
CA ILE A 121 -12.12 -35.49 62.60
C ILE A 121 -11.81 -36.99 62.49
N ASN A 122 -12.43 -37.71 61.55
CA ASN A 122 -12.22 -39.14 61.34
C ASN A 122 -11.14 -39.46 60.29
N VAL A 123 -10.61 -38.46 59.58
CA VAL A 123 -9.58 -38.63 58.54
C VAL A 123 -8.19 -38.62 59.19
N THR A 124 -7.38 -39.64 58.88
CA THR A 124 -6.03 -39.77 59.45
C THR A 124 -5.03 -38.82 58.79
N LYS A 125 -4.03 -38.35 59.56
CA LYS A 125 -2.94 -37.46 59.10
C LYS A 125 -2.22 -37.97 57.83
N ALA A 126 -2.16 -39.29 57.66
CA ALA A 126 -1.59 -39.96 56.49
C ALA A 126 -2.44 -39.85 55.20
N ASP A 127 -3.75 -39.63 55.31
CA ASP A 127 -4.65 -39.45 54.16
C ASP A 127 -4.63 -38.01 53.66
N VAL A 128 -4.44 -37.04 54.56
CA VAL A 128 -4.22 -35.62 54.22
C VAL A 128 -2.89 -35.42 53.48
N GLU A 129 -1.81 -36.07 53.92
CA GLU A 129 -0.48 -35.99 53.28
C GLU A 129 -0.41 -36.63 51.88
N LYS A 130 -1.34 -37.52 51.51
CA LYS A 130 -1.40 -38.10 50.14
C LYS A 130 -2.01 -37.17 49.10
N VAL A 131 -2.93 -36.28 49.52
CA VAL A 131 -3.61 -35.33 48.61
C VAL A 131 -2.85 -34.00 48.54
N CYS A 132 -2.11 -33.66 49.60
CA CYS A 132 -1.30 -32.46 49.70
C CYS A 132 -0.31 -32.22 48.54
N PRO A 133 0.39 -33.23 47.95
CA PRO A 133 1.32 -33.01 46.83
C PRO A 133 0.60 -32.62 45.54
N VAL A 134 -0.59 -33.18 45.30
CA VAL A 134 -1.41 -32.88 44.11
C VAL A 134 -1.96 -31.45 44.18
N ILE A 135 -2.33 -31.00 45.37
CA ILE A 135 -2.83 -29.65 45.62
C ILE A 135 -1.71 -28.61 45.63
N ALA A 136 -0.54 -28.95 46.18
CA ALA A 136 0.64 -28.09 46.11
C ALA A 136 1.05 -27.81 44.65
N LEU A 137 0.95 -28.78 43.75
CA LEU A 137 1.20 -28.60 42.31
C LEU A 137 0.16 -27.71 41.61
N LEU A 138 -1.09 -27.70 42.08
CA LEU A 138 -2.16 -26.84 41.55
C LEU A 138 -2.11 -25.40 42.09
N LEU A 139 -1.62 -25.22 43.32
CA LEU A 139 -1.46 -23.92 43.97
C LEU A 139 -0.11 -23.25 43.70
N THR A 140 0.91 -23.98 43.23
CA THR A 140 2.13 -23.35 42.73
C THR A 140 1.81 -22.53 41.48
N PRO A 141 1.99 -21.21 41.49
CA PRO A 141 1.83 -20.40 40.28
C PRO A 141 2.86 -20.94 39.29
N ASN A 142 2.37 -21.44 38.16
CA ASN A 142 3.22 -21.92 37.08
C ASN A 142 4.02 -20.73 36.53
N GLN A 143 5.18 -20.45 37.14
CA GLN A 143 6.06 -19.35 36.74
C GLN A 143 6.61 -19.52 35.33
N SER A 144 6.35 -20.65 34.66
CA SER A 144 6.76 -20.90 33.28
C SER A 144 5.93 -20.17 32.21
N GLN A 145 4.86 -19.43 32.56
CA GLN A 145 4.10 -18.63 31.58
C GLN A 145 4.21 -17.10 31.74
N ALA A 146 4.92 -16.61 32.76
CA ALA A 146 5.11 -15.18 32.98
C ALA A 146 6.31 -14.56 32.22
N SER A 147 7.13 -15.37 31.55
CA SER A 147 8.36 -14.91 30.85
C SER A 147 8.19 -14.69 29.33
N ALA A 148 6.96 -14.57 28.82
CA ALA A 148 6.69 -14.43 27.38
C ALA A 148 5.82 -13.22 27.01
N LEU A 149 5.87 -12.15 27.80
CA LEU A 149 5.49 -10.78 27.41
C LEU A 149 6.69 -9.87 27.58
#